data_AF-E1NUT1-F1
#
_entry.id   AF-E1NUT1-F1
#
_cell.length_a   1.000
_cell.length_b   1.000
_cell.length_c   1.000
_cell.angle_alpha   90.00
_cell.angle_beta   90.00
_cell.angle_gamma   90.00
#
_symmetry.space_group_name_H-M   'P 1'
#
loop_
_entity.id
_entity.type
_entity.pdbx_description
1 polymer ?
#
loop_
_entity_poly.entity_id
_entity_poly.type
_entity_poly.pdbx_seq_one_letter_code
_entity_poly.pdbx_strand_id
1 'polypeptide(L)'
;MNKRQLKTKLPYKDKTYQWSKEIIREKLHFASGSELLQYVVHMDNYAVSAMMMAMYDFDKDPLEGKYKAVIFDQNHGIVLSTRNTRQIIGDFLNNEIFEYQLGLAVQKKIARSMNLNRYHALSFNKFAFFSLKGFTNGKTSWLNLSALTEFSLHRRDARFTSVEVNGSRHIFCFDKVVANLDKVLSEAITHNLVVKRGLLAYESKLMGRPVVNGREKKIAVE
;
A
#
# COMPACT_ATOMS: atom_id res chain seq x y z
N MET A 1 10.73 26.85 10.76
CA MET A 1 9.57 25.95 10.86
C MET A 1 10.08 24.53 11.12
N ASN A 2 9.97 24.05 12.37
CA ASN A 2 10.51 22.74 12.76
C ASN A 2 9.78 21.62 12.00
N LYS A 3 10.48 20.96 11.08
CA LYS A 3 10.03 19.67 10.53
C LYS A 3 9.96 18.69 11.70
N ARG A 4 8.76 18.45 12.24
CA ARG A 4 8.52 17.29 13.10
C ARG A 4 9.00 16.07 12.32
N GLN A 5 10.16 15.52 12.67
CA GLN A 5 10.59 14.23 12.17
C GLN A 5 9.50 13.23 12.56
N LEU A 6 8.77 12.72 11.58
CA LEU A 6 7.91 11.55 11.79
C LEU A 6 8.86 10.42 12.20
N LYS A 7 8.93 10.13 13.49
CA LYS A 7 9.75 9.04 14.01
C LYS A 7 9.03 7.74 13.62
N THR A 8 9.41 7.18 12.46
CA THR A 8 8.91 5.87 12.03
C THR A 8 9.26 4.82 13.09
N LYS A 9 8.35 3.87 13.31
CA LYS A 9 8.60 2.68 14.13
C LYS A 9 9.17 1.51 13.33
N LEU A 10 9.50 1.74 12.05
CA LEU A 10 10.21 0.77 11.22
C LEU A 10 11.72 0.86 11.46
N PRO A 11 12.47 -0.22 11.14
CA PRO A 11 13.93 -0.22 11.20
C PRO A 11 14.55 0.94 10.44
N TYR A 12 15.50 1.64 11.07
CA TYR A 12 16.14 2.84 10.49
C TYR A 12 17.67 2.91 10.68
N LYS A 13 18.31 1.85 11.17
CA LYS A 13 19.77 1.85 11.41
C LYS A 13 20.57 1.67 10.11
N ASP A 14 20.04 0.87 9.18
CA ASP A 14 20.66 0.57 7.89
C ASP A 14 20.08 1.47 6.80
N LYS A 15 20.90 1.85 5.81
CA LYS A 15 20.43 2.67 4.67
C LYS A 15 19.34 1.96 3.86
N THR A 16 19.39 0.64 3.77
CA THR A 16 18.46 -0.14 2.95
C THR A 16 18.11 -1.46 3.63
N TYR A 17 16.82 -1.70 3.82
CA TYR A 17 16.25 -2.96 4.28
C TYR A 17 15.53 -3.68 3.13
N GLN A 18 15.81 -4.96 2.94
CA GLN A 18 15.11 -5.79 1.97
C GLN A 18 14.17 -6.79 2.66
N TRP A 19 12.96 -6.95 2.14
CA TRP A 19 11.91 -7.80 2.68
C TRP A 19 11.36 -8.72 1.60
N SER A 20 11.55 -10.02 1.78
CA SER A 20 10.79 -11.07 1.10
C SER A 20 10.12 -11.95 2.17
N LYS A 21 9.25 -12.88 1.80
CA LYS A 21 8.66 -13.80 2.79
C LYS A 21 9.73 -14.63 3.50
N GLU A 22 10.76 -15.05 2.76
CA GLU A 22 11.89 -15.83 3.27
C GLU A 22 12.71 -14.99 4.26
N ILE A 23 13.07 -13.77 3.89
CA ILE A 23 13.80 -12.86 4.78
C ILE A 23 12.97 -12.53 6.04
N ILE A 24 11.67 -12.30 5.88
CA ILE A 24 10.77 -12.05 7.02
C ILE A 24 10.77 -13.26 7.96
N ARG A 25 10.70 -14.48 7.42
CA ARG A 25 10.76 -15.69 8.25
C ARG A 25 12.07 -15.82 9.00
N GLU A 26 13.18 -15.65 8.30
CA GLU A 26 14.52 -15.76 8.90
C GLU A 26 14.73 -14.72 10.00
N LYS A 27 14.43 -13.45 9.69
CA LYS A 27 14.76 -12.32 10.56
C LYS A 27 13.77 -12.09 11.69
N LEU A 28 12.51 -12.52 11.54
CA LEU A 28 11.50 -12.35 12.58
C LEU A 28 11.25 -13.62 13.40
N HIS A 29 11.97 -14.71 13.11
CA HIS A 29 11.94 -15.90 13.94
C HIS A 29 12.43 -15.55 15.36
N PHE A 30 11.64 -15.80 16.40
CA PHE A 30 12.02 -15.36 17.77
C PHE A 30 13.35 -15.93 18.26
N ALA A 31 13.73 -17.14 17.84
CA ALA A 31 15.02 -17.73 18.22
C ALA A 31 16.22 -17.17 17.45
N SER A 32 16.00 -16.25 16.50
CA SER A 32 17.09 -15.68 15.68
C SER A 32 17.96 -14.68 16.46
N GLY A 33 17.49 -14.16 17.61
CA GLY A 33 18.17 -13.08 18.32
C GLY A 33 18.27 -11.77 17.51
N SER A 34 17.44 -11.62 16.47
CA SER A 34 17.52 -10.47 15.57
C SER A 34 17.23 -9.17 16.28
N GLU A 35 18.09 -8.16 16.07
CA GLU A 35 17.81 -6.78 16.50
C GLU A 35 16.52 -6.22 15.90
N LEU A 36 15.97 -6.83 14.85
CA LEU A 36 14.73 -6.38 14.22
C LEU A 36 13.49 -6.68 15.07
N LEU A 37 13.59 -7.60 16.05
CA LEU A 37 12.49 -7.96 16.95
C LEU A 37 12.02 -6.76 17.79
N GLN A 38 12.89 -5.77 18.04
CA GLN A 38 12.50 -4.54 18.75
C GLN A 38 11.47 -3.67 17.99
N TYR A 39 11.34 -3.87 16.67
CA TYR A 39 10.38 -3.16 15.83
C TYR A 39 9.09 -3.97 15.62
N VAL A 40 9.02 -5.18 16.18
CA VAL A 40 7.90 -6.10 15.99
C VAL A 40 6.83 -5.84 17.04
N VAL A 41 5.58 -5.78 16.60
CA VAL A 41 4.41 -5.67 17.48
C VAL A 41 3.36 -6.70 17.09
N HIS A 42 2.67 -7.26 18.08
CA HIS A 42 1.52 -8.13 17.86
C HIS A 42 0.23 -7.30 17.88
N MET A 43 -0.57 -7.36 16.82
CA MET A 43 -1.81 -6.57 16.72
C MET A 43 -2.86 -7.27 15.83
N ASP A 44 -3.89 -7.83 16.46
CA ASP A 44 -5.00 -8.46 15.74
C ASP A 44 -6.10 -7.46 15.36
N ASN A 45 -6.18 -6.31 16.03
CA ASN A 45 -7.11 -5.24 15.69
C ASN A 45 -6.47 -4.17 14.78
N TYR A 46 -5.46 -4.54 13.97
CA TYR A 46 -4.79 -3.60 13.07
C TYR A 46 -5.79 -2.96 12.10
N ALA A 47 -5.84 -1.63 12.12
CA ALA A 47 -6.63 -0.83 11.18
C ALA A 47 -5.72 -0.31 10.06
N VAL A 48 -6.06 -0.65 8.82
CA VAL A 48 -5.32 -0.21 7.63
C VAL A 48 -5.32 1.32 7.57
N SER A 49 -4.15 1.91 7.33
CA SER A 49 -3.96 3.35 7.27
C SER A 49 -3.07 3.76 6.10
N ALA A 50 -3.05 5.07 5.78
CA ALA A 50 -2.13 5.61 4.78
C ALA A 50 -0.64 5.46 5.13
N MET A 51 -0.32 5.05 6.36
CA MET A 51 1.05 4.78 6.84
C MET A 51 1.49 3.34 6.62
N MET A 52 0.58 2.45 6.22
CA MET A 52 0.93 1.12 5.72
C MET A 52 1.80 1.29 4.48
N MET A 53 2.93 0.58 4.42
CA MET A 53 3.81 0.53 3.25
C MET A 53 3.59 -0.77 2.47
N ALA A 54 3.59 -1.89 3.17
CA ALA A 54 3.40 -3.21 2.60
C ALA A 54 2.71 -4.14 3.60
N MET A 55 1.95 -5.10 3.09
CA MET A 55 1.35 -6.18 3.87
C MET A 55 1.57 -7.50 3.13
N TYR A 56 2.22 -8.43 3.78
CA TYR A 56 2.51 -9.77 3.26
C TYR A 56 1.44 -10.76 3.72
N ASP A 57 0.89 -11.50 2.78
CA ASP A 57 -0.03 -12.60 3.07
C ASP A 57 0.73 -13.87 3.45
N PHE A 58 0.56 -14.36 4.67
CA PHE A 58 1.13 -15.61 5.18
C PHE A 58 0.06 -16.68 5.45
N ASP A 59 -1.17 -16.51 4.97
CA ASP A 59 -2.28 -17.39 5.35
C ASP A 59 -2.07 -18.88 5.03
N LYS A 60 -1.47 -19.20 3.88
CA LYS A 60 -1.20 -20.60 3.48
C LYS A 60 -0.08 -21.27 4.28
N ASP A 61 0.84 -20.47 4.80
CA ASP A 61 2.04 -20.94 5.51
C ASP A 61 2.41 -19.88 6.56
N PRO A 62 1.66 -19.87 7.69
CA PRO A 62 1.73 -18.83 8.70
C PRO A 62 3.13 -18.70 9.30
N LEU A 63 3.58 -17.47 9.52
CA LEU A 63 4.82 -17.22 10.23
C LEU A 63 4.69 -17.77 11.67
N GLU A 64 5.66 -18.61 12.05
CA GLU A 64 5.67 -19.33 13.33
C GLU A 64 4.40 -20.17 13.59
N GLY A 65 3.76 -20.63 12.53
CA GLY A 65 2.52 -21.42 12.63
C GLY A 65 1.28 -20.65 13.09
N LYS A 66 1.41 -19.35 13.38
CA LYS A 66 0.34 -18.53 13.97
C LYS A 66 -0.03 -17.29 13.14
N TYR A 67 0.95 -16.54 12.66
CA TYR A 67 0.71 -15.22 12.07
C TYR A 67 0.42 -15.32 10.57
N LYS A 68 -0.78 -14.91 10.17
CA LYS A 68 -1.29 -15.00 8.80
C LYS A 68 -1.06 -13.75 7.98
N ALA A 69 -0.62 -12.66 8.61
CA ALA A 69 -0.18 -11.45 7.92
C ALA A 69 0.98 -10.77 8.66
N VAL A 70 1.87 -10.16 7.87
CA VAL A 70 2.94 -9.29 8.36
C VAL A 70 2.80 -7.93 7.68
N ILE A 71 2.64 -6.86 8.45
CA ILE A 71 2.38 -5.51 7.94
C ILE A 71 3.55 -4.60 8.32
N PHE A 72 4.06 -3.87 7.35
CA PHE A 72 5.04 -2.81 7.54
C PHE A 72 4.29 -1.48 7.55
N ASP A 73 4.22 -0.85 8.71
CA ASP A 73 3.47 0.40 8.93
C ASP A 73 4.35 1.40 9.66
N GLN A 74 4.42 2.64 9.16
CA GLN A 74 5.33 3.65 9.72
C GLN A 74 4.99 4.04 11.16
N ASN A 75 3.72 3.93 11.57
CA ASN A 75 3.28 4.30 12.91
C ASN A 75 3.37 3.14 13.92
N HIS A 76 3.37 1.90 13.44
CA HIS A 76 3.29 0.71 14.28
C HIS A 76 4.54 -0.17 14.22
N GLY A 77 5.36 -0.06 13.18
CA GLY A 77 6.52 -0.91 12.95
C GLY A 77 6.18 -2.13 12.11
N ILE A 78 6.74 -3.28 12.49
CA ILE A 78 6.48 -4.57 11.84
C ILE A 78 5.38 -5.28 12.63
N VAL A 79 4.16 -5.21 12.13
CA VAL A 79 2.99 -5.78 12.78
C VAL A 79 2.82 -7.24 12.39
N LEU A 80 2.69 -8.12 13.38
CA LEU A 80 2.28 -9.51 13.21
C LEU A 80 0.80 -9.65 13.58
N SER A 81 0.02 -10.26 12.70
CA SER A 81 -1.41 -10.49 12.91
C SER A 81 -1.77 -11.95 12.67
N THR A 82 -2.64 -12.48 13.53
CA THR A 82 -3.27 -13.80 13.36
C THR A 82 -4.38 -13.78 12.30
N ARG A 83 -4.82 -12.59 11.91
CA ARG A 83 -5.79 -12.37 10.84
C ARG A 83 -5.11 -12.40 9.48
N ASN A 84 -5.80 -12.93 8.48
CA ASN A 84 -5.29 -12.87 7.11
C ASN A 84 -5.59 -11.51 6.45
N THR A 85 -4.91 -11.24 5.34
CA THR A 85 -5.00 -9.95 4.64
C THR A 85 -6.40 -9.65 4.11
N ARG A 86 -7.20 -10.67 3.79
CA ARG A 86 -8.60 -10.50 3.37
C ARG A 86 -9.49 -10.01 4.53
N GLN A 87 -9.31 -10.54 5.73
CA GLN A 87 -10.04 -10.08 6.92
C GLN A 87 -9.64 -8.64 7.28
N ILE A 88 -8.35 -8.32 7.23
CA ILE A 88 -7.85 -6.97 7.54
C ILE A 88 -8.41 -5.94 6.55
N ILE A 89 -8.33 -6.22 5.24
CA ILE A 89 -8.89 -5.34 4.21
C ILE A 89 -10.42 -5.33 4.25
N GLY A 90 -11.06 -6.46 4.55
CA GLY A 90 -12.51 -6.54 4.68
C GLY A 90 -13.05 -5.60 5.74
N ASP A 91 -12.47 -5.60 6.94
CA ASP A 91 -12.83 -4.65 8.01
C ASP A 91 -12.58 -3.20 7.58
N PHE A 92 -11.44 -2.94 6.94
CA PHE A 92 -11.16 -1.61 6.40
C PHE A 92 -12.20 -1.16 5.37
N LEU A 93 -12.71 -2.09 4.55
CA LEU A 93 -13.74 -1.82 3.56
C LEU A 93 -15.17 -1.72 4.16
N ASN A 94 -15.39 -2.24 5.36
CA ASN A 94 -16.70 -2.31 6.01
C ASN A 94 -16.88 -1.27 7.13
N ASN A 95 -15.80 -0.71 7.68
CA ASN A 95 -15.87 0.36 8.67
C ASN A 95 -16.34 1.67 8.00
N GLU A 96 -17.19 2.44 8.70
CA GLU A 96 -17.93 3.63 8.23
C GLU A 96 -17.07 4.82 7.74
N ILE A 97 -15.75 4.68 7.63
CA ILE A 97 -14.79 5.67 7.11
C ILE A 97 -14.85 5.76 5.56
N PHE A 98 -15.99 5.43 4.96
CA PHE A 98 -16.26 5.67 3.53
C PHE A 98 -16.88 7.03 3.24
N GLU A 99 -17.22 7.83 4.25
CA GLU A 99 -17.91 9.11 4.06
C GLU A 99 -17.09 10.16 3.28
N TYR A 100 -15.76 10.00 3.17
CA TYR A 100 -14.89 10.97 2.47
C TYR A 100 -14.22 10.42 1.19
N GLN A 101 -14.59 9.22 0.72
CA GLN A 101 -13.96 8.56 -0.43
C GLN A 101 -15.02 7.92 -1.33
N LEU A 102 -14.85 7.97 -2.66
CA LEU A 102 -15.76 7.29 -3.59
C LEU A 102 -15.87 5.83 -3.17
N GLY A 103 -17.05 5.40 -2.70
CA GLY A 103 -17.27 4.07 -2.16
C GLY A 103 -16.83 2.96 -3.12
N LEU A 104 -16.53 1.76 -2.61
CA LEU A 104 -16.01 0.65 -3.41
C LEU A 104 -16.89 0.34 -4.64
N ALA A 105 -18.22 0.47 -4.52
CA ALA A 105 -19.15 0.31 -5.63
C ALA A 105 -18.90 1.32 -6.78
N VAL A 106 -18.62 2.58 -6.44
CA VAL A 106 -18.32 3.64 -7.42
C VAL A 106 -16.97 3.41 -8.06
N GLN A 107 -15.95 3.06 -7.29
CA GLN A 107 -14.63 2.69 -7.83
C GLN A 107 -14.74 1.52 -8.81
N LYS A 108 -15.52 0.47 -8.48
CA LYS A 108 -15.77 -0.64 -9.41
C LYS A 108 -16.46 -0.21 -10.70
N LYS A 109 -17.38 0.77 -10.64
CA LYS A 109 -18.02 1.36 -11.84
C LYS A 109 -17.00 2.10 -12.71
N ILE A 110 -16.13 2.91 -12.10
CA ILE A 110 -15.05 3.62 -12.81
C ILE A 110 -14.12 2.62 -13.49
N ALA A 111 -13.62 1.63 -12.76
CA ALA A 111 -12.79 0.57 -13.32
C ALA A 111 -13.45 -0.16 -14.50
N ARG A 112 -14.76 -0.44 -14.45
CA ARG A 112 -15.50 -1.03 -15.59
C ARG A 112 -15.55 -0.10 -16.80
N SER A 113 -15.78 1.20 -16.61
CA SER A 113 -15.74 2.18 -17.72
C SER A 113 -14.36 2.30 -18.36
N MET A 114 -13.31 1.91 -17.64
CA MET A 114 -11.92 1.84 -18.11
C MET A 114 -11.56 0.46 -18.70
N ASN A 115 -12.53 -0.45 -18.85
CA ASN A 115 -12.32 -1.84 -19.28
C ASN A 115 -11.34 -2.64 -18.39
N LEU A 116 -11.26 -2.31 -17.10
CA LEU A 116 -10.44 -3.02 -16.13
C LEU A 116 -11.21 -4.23 -15.57
N ASN A 117 -10.87 -5.42 -16.06
CA ASN A 117 -11.56 -6.67 -15.72
C ASN A 117 -11.13 -7.27 -14.39
N ARG A 118 -9.97 -6.88 -13.85
CA ARG A 118 -9.48 -7.31 -12.54
C ARG A 118 -9.25 -6.12 -11.63
N TYR A 119 -9.78 -6.20 -10.42
CA TYR A 119 -9.63 -5.16 -9.43
C TYR A 119 -8.35 -5.40 -8.63
N HIS A 120 -7.37 -4.53 -8.88
CA HIS A 120 -6.08 -4.53 -8.20
C HIS A 120 -5.86 -3.32 -7.31
N ALA A 121 -6.65 -2.25 -7.47
CA ALA A 121 -6.50 -1.01 -6.70
C ALA A 121 -7.70 -0.73 -5.79
N LEU A 122 -7.42 -0.26 -4.59
CA LEU A 122 -8.31 0.57 -3.77
C LEU A 122 -7.78 2.00 -3.83
N SER A 123 -8.59 2.94 -4.31
CA SER A 123 -8.16 4.29 -4.65
C SER A 123 -8.73 5.33 -3.68
N PHE A 124 -7.85 6.20 -3.19
CA PHE A 124 -8.16 7.11 -2.08
C PHE A 124 -7.68 8.54 -2.33
N ASN A 125 -7.67 8.97 -3.60
CA ASN A 125 -7.17 10.26 -4.06
C ASN A 125 -5.67 10.45 -3.79
N LYS A 126 -5.28 10.68 -2.54
CA LYS A 126 -3.91 10.95 -2.11
C LYS A 126 -3.03 9.69 -2.07
N PHE A 127 -3.64 8.52 -1.93
CA PHE A 127 -2.94 7.24 -1.90
C PHE A 127 -3.78 6.15 -2.55
N ALA A 128 -3.18 4.98 -2.79
CA ALA A 128 -3.87 3.81 -3.31
C ALA A 128 -3.23 2.54 -2.76
N PHE A 129 -4.06 1.59 -2.33
CA PHE A 129 -3.59 0.25 -2.01
C PHE A 129 -3.68 -0.65 -3.24
N PHE A 130 -2.60 -1.34 -3.53
CA PHE A 130 -2.44 -2.21 -4.66
C PHE A 130 -2.29 -3.67 -4.22
N SER A 131 -3.07 -4.55 -4.84
CA SER A 131 -3.05 -5.98 -4.64
C SER A 131 -2.25 -6.68 -5.75
N LEU A 132 -1.27 -7.49 -5.36
CA LEU A 132 -0.38 -8.18 -6.31
C LEU A 132 -1.05 -9.31 -7.11
N LYS A 133 -2.23 -9.78 -6.68
CA LYS A 133 -2.97 -10.88 -7.34
C LYS A 133 -4.44 -10.55 -7.61
N GLY A 134 -4.85 -9.32 -7.32
CA GLY A 134 -6.25 -8.90 -7.34
C GLY A 134 -6.96 -9.31 -6.05
N PHE A 135 -8.00 -8.56 -5.68
CA PHE A 135 -8.60 -8.68 -4.34
C PHE A 135 -10.07 -9.10 -4.34
N THR A 136 -10.65 -9.42 -5.49
CA THR A 136 -12.07 -9.74 -5.59
C THR A 136 -12.46 -10.96 -4.75
N ASN A 137 -11.62 -12.01 -4.72
CA ASN A 137 -11.93 -13.30 -4.07
C ASN A 137 -10.76 -13.90 -3.27
N GLY A 138 -9.59 -13.26 -3.24
CA GLY A 138 -8.34 -13.88 -2.80
C GLY A 138 -7.68 -13.20 -1.60
N LYS A 139 -6.88 -13.99 -0.87
CA LYS A 139 -5.87 -13.50 0.06
C LYS A 139 -4.62 -13.17 -0.77
N THR A 140 -4.04 -12.01 -0.51
CA THR A 140 -2.98 -11.45 -1.34
C THR A 140 -2.15 -10.47 -0.53
N SER A 141 -0.92 -10.26 -0.98
CA SER A 141 -0.08 -9.19 -0.43
C SER A 141 -0.50 -7.86 -1.03
N TRP A 142 -0.37 -6.81 -0.22
CA TRP A 142 -0.77 -5.46 -0.56
C TRP A 142 0.40 -4.49 -0.42
N LEU A 143 0.34 -3.43 -1.21
CA LEU A 143 1.29 -2.32 -1.19
C LEU A 143 0.54 -1.02 -1.14
N ASN A 144 1.09 -0.01 -0.47
CA ASN A 144 0.62 1.35 -0.61
C ASN A 144 1.46 2.06 -1.66
N LEU A 145 0.86 2.38 -2.80
CA LEU A 145 1.56 2.98 -3.94
C LEU A 145 2.12 4.37 -3.64
N SER A 146 1.54 5.12 -2.69
CA SER A 146 2.08 6.44 -2.31
C SER A 146 3.35 6.34 -1.45
N ALA A 147 3.65 5.16 -0.90
CA ALA A 147 4.84 4.94 -0.08
C ALA A 147 6.04 4.45 -0.90
N LEU A 148 5.91 4.35 -2.23
CA LEU A 148 6.89 3.72 -3.12
C LEU A 148 7.41 4.73 -4.17
N THR A 149 8.68 4.60 -4.54
CA THR A 149 9.36 5.46 -5.53
C THR A 149 9.80 4.72 -6.77
N GLU A 150 10.17 3.46 -6.63
CA GLU A 150 10.74 2.66 -7.72
C GLU A 150 10.08 1.29 -7.79
N PHE A 151 9.96 0.79 -9.01
CA PHE A 151 9.43 -0.54 -9.31
C PHE A 151 10.36 -1.22 -10.32
N SER A 152 10.68 -2.49 -10.07
CA SER A 152 11.32 -3.36 -11.04
C SER A 152 10.64 -4.72 -11.07
N LEU A 153 10.59 -5.31 -12.26
CA LEU A 153 10.01 -6.62 -12.52
C LEU A 153 11.00 -7.45 -13.30
N HIS A 154 11.36 -8.61 -12.77
CA HIS A 154 12.13 -9.62 -13.48
C HIS A 154 11.32 -10.91 -13.51
N ARG A 155 10.87 -11.33 -14.69
CA ARG A 155 9.93 -12.45 -14.87
C ARG A 155 8.66 -12.25 -14.02
N ARG A 156 8.50 -13.00 -12.93
CA ARG A 156 7.37 -12.90 -12.00
C ARG A 156 7.80 -12.49 -10.58
N ASP A 157 8.99 -11.92 -10.46
CA ASP A 157 9.54 -11.40 -9.22
C ASP A 157 9.54 -9.87 -9.29
N ALA A 158 8.80 -9.26 -8.37
CA ALA A 158 8.62 -7.82 -8.29
C ALA A 158 9.38 -7.25 -7.10
N ARG A 159 10.00 -6.08 -7.29
CA ARG A 159 10.64 -5.31 -6.23
C ARG A 159 10.10 -3.89 -6.24
N PHE A 160 9.76 -3.39 -5.06
CA PHE A 160 9.25 -2.05 -4.85
C PHE A 160 10.10 -1.34 -3.80
N THR A 161 10.76 -0.25 -4.18
CA THR A 161 11.55 0.57 -3.26
C THR A 161 10.66 1.65 -2.66
N SER A 162 10.72 1.81 -1.34
CA SER A 162 9.99 2.85 -0.64
C SER A 162 10.61 4.23 -0.83
N VAL A 163 9.80 5.26 -0.58
CA VAL A 163 10.34 6.57 -0.19
C VAL A 163 11.29 6.40 0.99
N GLU A 164 12.28 7.27 1.09
CA GLU A 164 13.19 7.28 2.22
C GLU A 164 12.49 7.82 3.47
N VAL A 165 12.59 7.06 4.57
CA VAL A 165 12.00 7.42 5.86
C VAL A 165 13.10 7.31 6.91
N ASN A 166 13.40 8.44 7.57
CA ASN A 166 14.49 8.54 8.56
C ASN A 166 15.85 8.02 8.07
N GLY A 167 16.19 8.29 6.80
CA GLY A 167 17.48 7.90 6.21
C GLY A 167 17.55 6.44 5.74
N SER A 168 16.43 5.70 5.84
CA SER A 168 16.35 4.30 5.44
C SER A 168 15.31 4.09 4.35
N ARG A 169 15.62 3.18 3.43
CA ARG A 169 14.69 2.71 2.39
C ARG A 169 14.33 1.25 2.64
N HIS A 170 13.10 0.89 2.31
CA HIS A 170 12.60 -0.48 2.36
C HIS A 170 12.35 -0.98 0.95
N ILE A 171 12.93 -2.12 0.59
CA ILE A 171 12.70 -2.82 -0.67
C ILE A 171 11.80 -4.01 -0.39
N PHE A 172 10.57 -3.95 -0.90
CA PHE A 172 9.59 -5.02 -0.77
C PHE A 172 9.63 -5.93 -2.00
N CYS A 173 10.06 -7.16 -1.79
CA CYS A 173 10.21 -8.20 -2.81
C CYS A 173 9.06 -9.20 -2.73
N PHE A 174 8.50 -9.56 -3.88
CA PHE A 174 7.42 -10.53 -4.01
C PHE A 174 7.67 -11.48 -5.17
N ASP A 175 7.50 -12.77 -4.92
CA ASP A 175 7.60 -13.82 -5.92
C ASP A 175 6.21 -14.16 -6.50
N LYS A 176 6.21 -14.76 -7.70
CA LYS A 176 4.99 -15.33 -8.32
C LYS A 176 3.81 -14.33 -8.40
N VAL A 177 4.11 -13.06 -8.66
CA VAL A 177 3.11 -11.98 -8.88
C VAL A 177 2.26 -12.24 -10.12
N VAL A 178 1.13 -11.55 -10.29
CA VAL A 178 0.28 -11.73 -11.49
C VAL A 178 1.06 -11.51 -12.79
N ALA A 179 0.68 -12.23 -13.86
CA ALA A 179 1.22 -11.96 -15.19
C ALA A 179 0.87 -10.51 -15.62
N ASN A 180 1.77 -9.86 -16.37
CA ASN A 180 1.63 -8.46 -16.80
C ASN A 180 1.47 -7.48 -15.62
N LEU A 181 2.21 -7.70 -14.53
CA LEU A 181 2.14 -6.86 -13.33
C LEU A 181 2.40 -5.38 -13.64
N ASP A 182 3.32 -5.10 -14.55
CA ASP A 182 3.64 -3.76 -15.07
C ASP A 182 2.41 -3.05 -15.65
N LYS A 183 1.66 -3.74 -16.53
CA LYS A 183 0.41 -3.24 -17.10
C LYS A 183 -0.63 -3.01 -16.00
N VAL A 184 -0.84 -4.00 -15.15
CA VAL A 184 -1.83 -3.95 -14.06
C VAL A 184 -1.52 -2.85 -13.04
N LEU A 185 -0.24 -2.61 -12.76
CA LEU A 185 0.22 -1.54 -11.90
C LEU A 185 -0.05 -0.16 -12.55
N SER A 186 0.24 -0.02 -13.84
CA SER A 186 -0.08 1.20 -14.60
C SER A 186 -1.59 1.49 -14.61
N GLU A 187 -2.42 0.46 -14.80
CA GLU A 187 -3.88 0.54 -14.71
C GLU A 187 -4.35 0.99 -13.32
N ALA A 188 -3.75 0.44 -12.24
CA ALA A 188 -4.05 0.82 -10.87
C ALA A 188 -3.71 2.29 -10.56
N ILE A 189 -2.56 2.77 -11.02
CA ILE A 189 -2.13 4.18 -10.87
C ILE A 189 -3.09 5.09 -11.63
N THR A 190 -3.43 4.73 -12.87
CA THR A 190 -4.35 5.49 -13.72
C THR A 190 -5.76 5.53 -13.09
N HIS A 191 -6.24 4.41 -12.56
CA HIS A 191 -7.52 4.33 -11.86
C HIS A 191 -7.56 5.30 -10.66
N ASN A 192 -6.51 5.34 -9.83
CA ASN A 192 -6.45 6.27 -8.71
C ASN A 192 -6.45 7.75 -9.18
N LEU A 193 -5.78 8.05 -10.29
CA LEU A 193 -5.79 9.39 -10.89
C LEU A 193 -7.19 9.78 -11.38
N VAL A 194 -7.93 8.86 -12.01
CA VAL A 194 -9.31 9.10 -12.46
C VAL A 194 -10.23 9.32 -11.27
N VAL A 195 -10.13 8.49 -10.22
CA VAL A 195 -10.87 8.65 -8.96
C VAL A 195 -10.59 10.02 -8.33
N LYS A 196 -9.33 10.44 -8.26
CA LYS A 196 -8.92 11.77 -7.79
C LYS A 196 -9.57 12.90 -8.60
N ARG A 197 -9.50 12.84 -9.93
CA ARG A 197 -10.10 13.87 -10.80
C ARG A 197 -11.63 13.93 -10.65
N GLY A 198 -12.27 12.77 -10.53
CA GLY A 198 -13.71 12.68 -10.29
C GLY A 198 -14.12 13.35 -8.97
N LEU A 199 -13.37 13.09 -7.88
CA LEU A 199 -13.58 13.74 -6.59
C LEU A 199 -13.41 15.26 -6.66
N LEU A 200 -12.31 15.74 -7.26
CA LEU A 200 -12.06 17.17 -7.41
C LEU A 200 -13.15 17.88 -8.23
N ALA A 201 -13.64 17.24 -9.30
CA ALA A 201 -14.73 17.77 -10.12
C ALA A 201 -16.06 17.81 -9.35
N TYR A 202 -16.33 16.81 -8.50
CA TYR A 202 -17.51 16.77 -7.65
C TYR A 202 -17.47 17.86 -6.57
N GLU A 203 -16.35 18.00 -5.85
CA GLU A 203 -16.13 19.06 -4.86
C GLU A 203 -16.27 20.45 -5.48
N SER A 204 -15.66 20.66 -6.66
CA SER A 204 -15.75 21.90 -7.43
C SER A 204 -17.20 22.27 -7.76
N LYS A 205 -18.00 21.30 -8.24
CA LYS A 205 -19.42 21.50 -8.53
C LYS A 205 -20.24 21.83 -7.28
N LEU A 206 -19.99 21.15 -6.16
CA LEU A 206 -20.68 21.44 -4.89
C LEU A 206 -20.33 22.82 -4.33
N MET A 207 -19.07 23.23 -4.45
CA MET A 207 -18.56 24.48 -3.86
C MET A 207 -18.69 25.70 -4.78
N GLY A 208 -19.22 25.53 -6.01
CA GLY A 208 -19.34 26.61 -7.00
C GLY A 208 -18.00 27.21 -7.44
N ARG A 209 -16.88 26.48 -7.28
CA ARG A 209 -15.52 26.95 -7.61
C ARG A 209 -14.99 26.24 -8.84
N PRO A 210 -14.26 26.88 -9.76
CA PRO A 210 -13.72 26.20 -10.94
C PRO A 210 -12.67 25.14 -10.58
N VAL A 211 -12.65 24.02 -11.33
CA VAL A 211 -11.63 22.96 -11.19
C VAL A 211 -10.27 23.51 -11.61
N VAL A 212 -9.39 23.80 -10.66
CA VAL A 212 -8.00 24.16 -10.96
C VAL A 212 -7.21 22.89 -11.25
N ASN A 213 -7.11 22.53 -12.53
CA ASN A 213 -6.12 21.55 -12.96
C ASN A 213 -4.73 22.17 -12.81
N GLY A 214 -3.91 21.64 -11.91
CA GLY A 214 -2.53 22.06 -11.75
C GLY A 214 -1.73 21.84 -13.04
N ARG A 215 -1.67 22.86 -13.88
CA ARG A 215 -0.55 23.12 -14.80
C ARG A 215 0.04 24.44 -14.34
N GLU A 216 1.31 24.38 -13.92
CA GLU A 216 2.12 25.56 -13.69
C GLU A 216 1.99 26.49 -14.90
N LYS A 217 1.57 27.73 -14.66
CA LYS A 217 1.70 28.80 -15.63
C LYS A 217 3.19 28.95 -15.92
N LYS A 218 3.62 28.64 -17.15
CA LYS A 218 4.81 29.28 -17.70
C LYS A 218 4.50 30.78 -17.72
N ILE A 219 5.13 31.51 -16.82
CA ILE A 219 5.22 32.97 -16.91
C ILE A 219 6.12 33.22 -18.12
N ALA A 220 5.52 33.68 -19.22
CA ALA A 220 6.27 34.36 -20.25
C ALA A 220 6.78 35.66 -19.62
N VAL A 221 8.10 35.79 -19.54
CA VAL A 221 8.76 37.06 -19.23
C VAL A 221 8.91 37.74 -20.59
N GLU A 222 8.17 38.82 -20.79
CA GLU A 222 8.52 39.87 -21.76
C GLU A 222 9.72 40.67 -21.23
#